data_AF-A0A7W7GYY2-F1
#
_entry.id   AF-A0A7W7GYY2-F1
#
_cell.length_a   1.000
_cell.length_b   1.000
_cell.length_c   1.000
_cell.angle_alpha   90.00
_cell.angle_beta   90.00
_cell.angle_gamma   90.00
#
_symmetry.space_group_name_H-M   'P 1'
#
loop_
_entity.id
_entity.type
_entity.pdbx_description
1 polymer ?
#
loop_
_entity_poly.entity_id
_entity_poly.type
_entity_poly.pdbx_seq_one_letter_code
_entity_poly.pdbx_strand_id
1 'polypeptide(L)'
;MLDPADYDQVIVAVAHPFGNVPAPLTEWLRLGPGPRPYVEIISAWRRRTGEPVPLDEIPLEYHNSARSRRLQRLGRLPAPWGPPPAAEPEDDFPLDLTPEEERESREHRERTVREMLFDPDD
;
A
#
# COMPACT_ATOMS: atom_id res chain seq x y z
N MET A 1 0.06 16.01 -0.60
CA MET A 1 -0.54 15.14 -1.63
C MET A 1 0.25 15.30 -2.91
N LEU A 2 0.72 14.18 -3.49
CA LEU A 2 1.58 14.17 -4.67
C LEU A 2 0.83 14.73 -5.89
N ASP A 3 1.52 15.52 -6.70
CA ASP A 3 0.98 15.96 -7.99
C ASP A 3 0.89 14.75 -8.94
N PRO A 4 -0.25 14.54 -9.64
CA PRO A 4 -0.37 13.49 -10.64
C PRO A 4 0.74 13.48 -11.71
N ALA A 5 1.34 14.64 -12.00
CA ALA A 5 2.47 14.75 -12.90
C ALA A 5 3.75 14.04 -12.39
N ASP A 6 3.87 13.83 -11.07
CA ASP A 6 5.03 13.17 -10.44
C ASP A 6 4.86 11.65 -10.30
N TYR A 7 3.67 11.09 -10.59
CA TYR A 7 3.38 9.67 -10.33
C TYR A 7 4.29 8.71 -11.11
N ASP A 8 4.78 9.10 -12.28
CA ASP A 8 5.69 8.28 -13.10
C ASP A 8 7.10 8.17 -12.48
N GLN A 9 7.44 9.06 -11.55
CA GLN A 9 8.68 9.05 -10.79
C GLN A 9 8.56 8.34 -9.44
N VAL A 10 7.41 7.75 -9.10
CA VAL A 10 7.20 7.08 -7.81
C VAL A 10 7.12 5.56 -8.01
N ILE A 11 7.86 4.83 -7.18
CA ILE A 11 7.74 3.38 -7.02
C ILE A 11 7.02 3.12 -5.69
N VAL A 12 6.07 2.19 -5.70
CA VAL A 12 5.40 1.69 -4.50
C VAL A 12 5.86 0.27 -4.21
N ALA A 13 6.12 -0.06 -2.94
CA ALA A 13 6.17 -1.45 -2.51
C ALA A 13 4.77 -1.89 -2.16
N VAL A 14 4.35 -2.98 -2.80
CA VAL A 14 3.08 -3.63 -2.56
C VAL A 14 3.32 -4.88 -1.75
N ALA A 15 2.72 -4.99 -0.57
CA ALA A 15 2.72 -6.23 0.19
C ALA A 15 1.93 -7.29 -0.59
N HIS A 16 2.52 -8.47 -0.77
CA HIS A 16 1.87 -9.64 -1.33
C HIS A 16 2.15 -10.84 -0.41
N PRO A 17 1.25 -11.84 -0.32
CA PRO A 17 1.47 -13.04 0.50
C PRO A 17 2.76 -13.83 0.25
N PHE A 18 3.45 -13.57 -0.88
CA PHE A 18 4.69 -14.24 -1.27
C PHE A 18 5.91 -13.31 -1.22
N GLY A 19 5.77 -12.09 -0.69
CA GLY A 19 6.83 -11.09 -0.60
C GLY A 19 6.38 -9.72 -1.08
N ASN A 20 7.19 -8.71 -0.82
CA ASN A 20 6.89 -7.34 -1.24
C ASN A 20 7.34 -7.13 -2.69
N VAL A 21 6.48 -6.53 -3.52
CA VAL A 21 6.75 -6.32 -4.94
C VAL A 21 6.82 -4.82 -5.23
N PRO A 22 7.95 -4.30 -5.76
CA PRO A 22 8.01 -2.94 -6.23
C PRO A 22 7.26 -2.79 -7.56
N ALA A 23 6.41 -1.77 -7.67
CA ALA A 23 5.70 -1.43 -8.89
C ALA A 23 5.69 0.09 -9.13
N PRO A 24 5.71 0.57 -10.39
CA PRO A 24 5.46 1.97 -10.68
C PRO A 24 4.08 2.40 -10.17
N LEU A 25 4.00 3.57 -9.52
CA LEU A 25 2.73 4.07 -9.00
C LEU A 25 1.69 4.19 -10.13
N THR A 26 2.08 4.70 -11.30
CA THR A 26 1.19 4.81 -12.47
C THR A 26 0.60 3.48 -12.92
N GLU A 27 1.38 2.40 -12.87
CA GLU A 27 0.92 1.06 -13.23
C GLU A 27 -0.04 0.52 -12.17
N TRP A 28 0.29 0.73 -10.90
CA TRP A 28 -0.57 0.36 -9.78
C TRP A 28 -1.92 1.09 -9.83
N LEU A 29 -1.94 2.41 -10.06
CA LEU A 29 -3.17 3.18 -10.19
C LEU A 29 -4.06 2.65 -11.33
N ARG A 30 -3.44 2.22 -12.44
CA ARG A 30 -4.14 1.74 -13.63
C ARG A 30 -4.69 0.32 -13.48
N LEU A 31 -3.87 -0.61 -12.97
CA LEU A 31 -4.21 -2.04 -12.92
C LEU A 31 -4.82 -2.44 -11.58
N GLY A 32 -4.30 -1.86 -10.51
CA GLY A 32 -4.66 -2.19 -9.14
C GLY A 32 -4.36 -3.64 -8.76
N PRO A 33 -4.80 -4.04 -7.57
CA PRO A 33 -4.74 -5.42 -7.10
C PRO A 33 -5.86 -6.31 -7.67
N GLY A 34 -6.83 -5.73 -8.39
CA GLY A 34 -8.07 -6.39 -8.74
C GLY A 34 -8.84 -6.86 -7.49
N PRO A 35 -9.53 -8.01 -7.52
CA PRO A 35 -10.32 -8.50 -6.39
C PRO A 35 -9.47 -9.12 -5.26
N ARG A 36 -8.14 -9.10 -5.37
CA ARG A 36 -7.26 -9.83 -4.45
C ARG A 36 -7.24 -9.17 -3.07
N PRO A 37 -7.66 -9.88 -2.02
CA PRO A 37 -7.38 -9.42 -0.67
C PRO A 37 -5.88 -9.52 -0.39
N TYR A 38 -5.36 -8.69 0.52
CA TYR A 38 -3.97 -8.70 1.00
C TYR A 38 -2.91 -8.07 0.10
N VAL A 39 -3.30 -7.33 -0.93
CA VAL A 39 -2.36 -6.65 -1.81
C VAL A 39 -2.43 -5.14 -1.55
N GLU A 40 -1.60 -4.61 -0.67
CA GLU A 40 -1.68 -3.20 -0.21
C GLU A 40 -0.36 -2.44 -0.45
N ILE A 41 -0.43 -1.11 -0.65
CA ILE A 41 0.79 -0.29 -0.63
C ILE A 41 1.30 -0.19 0.82
N ILE A 42 2.56 -0.55 1.04
CA ILE A 42 3.21 -0.47 2.36
C ILE A 42 4.33 0.57 2.43
N SER A 43 4.90 0.97 1.30
CA SER A 43 5.87 2.07 1.24
C SER A 43 5.95 2.64 -0.17
N ALA A 44 6.49 3.85 -0.30
CA ALA A 44 6.73 4.49 -1.58
C ALA A 44 8.04 5.27 -1.56
N TRP A 45 8.68 5.41 -2.72
CA TRP A 45 9.90 6.19 -2.87
C TRP A 45 10.03 6.78 -4.27
N ARG A 46 10.79 7.88 -4.39
CA ARG A 46 11.12 8.48 -5.68
C ARG A 46 12.11 7.58 -6.42
N ARG A 47 11.79 7.21 -7.65
CA ARG A 47 12.58 6.32 -8.53
C ARG A 47 14.01 6.80 -8.75
N ARG A 48 14.22 8.11 -8.86
CA ARG A 48 15.53 8.70 -9.18
C ARG A 48 16.41 8.92 -7.94
N THR A 49 15.81 9.36 -6.84
CA THR A 49 16.56 9.77 -5.64
C THR A 49 16.55 8.70 -4.54
N GLY A 50 15.65 7.71 -4.62
CA GLY A 50 15.42 6.75 -3.55
C GLY A 50 14.76 7.35 -2.31
N GLU A 51 14.40 8.64 -2.34
CA GLU A 51 13.83 9.33 -1.19
C GLU A 51 12.46 8.77 -0.86
N PRO A 52 12.17 8.52 0.43
CA PRO A 52 10.87 8.01 0.84
C PRO A 52 9.77 9.03 0.52
N VAL A 53 8.66 8.51 0.01
CA VAL A 53 7.43 9.26 -0.23
C VAL A 53 6.43 8.85 0.83
N PRO A 54 5.92 9.78 1.64
CA PRO A 54 4.87 9.49 2.62
C PRO A 54 3.61 8.91 1.96
N LEU A 55 3.01 7.87 2.55
CA LEU A 55 1.84 7.20 1.94
C LEU A 55 0.58 8.07 1.89
N ASP A 56 0.45 9.04 2.79
CA ASP A 56 -0.61 10.05 2.80
C ASP A 56 -0.52 11.01 1.60
N GLU A 57 0.62 11.03 0.90
CA GLU A 57 0.74 11.72 -0.38
C GLU A 57 0.04 10.97 -1.52
N ILE A 58 -0.16 9.66 -1.38
CA ILE A 58 -0.90 8.81 -2.34
C ILE A 58 -2.38 8.80 -1.91
N PRO A 59 -3.34 9.06 -2.82
CA PRO A 59 -4.76 9.05 -2.46
C PRO A 59 -5.21 7.70 -1.88
N LEU A 60 -5.98 7.74 -0.79
CA LEU A 60 -6.35 6.58 0.01
C LEU A 60 -7.11 5.51 -0.79
N GLU A 61 -7.86 5.90 -1.82
CA GLU A 61 -8.60 5.01 -2.71
C GLU A 61 -7.71 4.00 -3.45
N TYR A 62 -6.40 4.29 -3.55
CA TYR A 62 -5.42 3.44 -4.20
C TYR A 62 -4.56 2.64 -3.21
N HIS A 63 -4.83 2.68 -1.91
CA HIS A 63 -3.98 1.96 -0.94
C HIS A 63 -4.30 0.46 -0.88
N ASN A 64 -5.55 0.07 -1.15
CA ASN A 64 -6.11 -1.27 -0.93
C ASN A 64 -5.93 -1.83 0.50
N SER A 65 -5.66 -0.96 1.47
CA SER A 65 -5.66 -1.29 2.90
C SER A 65 -7.07 -1.62 3.40
N ALA A 66 -7.17 -2.32 4.54
CA ALA A 66 -8.45 -2.61 5.20
C ALA A 66 -9.31 -1.34 5.38
N ARG A 67 -8.69 -0.25 5.80
CA ARG A 67 -9.32 1.07 5.94
C ARG A 67 -9.92 1.57 4.60
N SER A 68 -9.14 1.57 3.52
CA SER A 68 -9.60 2.05 2.21
C SER A 68 -10.77 1.20 1.69
N ARG A 69 -10.68 -0.13 1.81
CA ARG A 69 -11.71 -1.07 1.38
C ARG A 69 -12.99 -0.94 2.20
N ARG A 70 -12.89 -0.74 3.52
CA ARG A 70 -14.04 -0.45 4.38
C ARG A 70 -14.77 0.82 3.93
N LEU A 71 -14.03 1.90 3.65
CA LEU A 71 -14.63 3.16 3.17
C LEU A 71 -15.28 3.00 1.80
N GLN A 72 -14.69 2.21 0.91
CA GLN A 72 -15.26 1.87 -0.40
C GLN A 72 -16.57 1.08 -0.28
N ARG A 73 -16.62 0.06 0.59
CA ARG A 73 -17.87 -0.71 0.87
C ARG A 73 -18.98 0.20 1.42
N LEU A 74 -18.62 1.18 2.24
CA LEU A 74 -19.56 2.15 2.79
C LEU A 74 -19.96 3.27 1.80
N GLY A 75 -19.42 3.28 0.58
CA GLY A 75 -19.66 4.33 -0.41
C GLY A 75 -19.08 5.69 -0.02
N ARG A 76 -18.11 5.73 0.89
CA ARG A 76 -17.45 6.94 1.39
C ARG A 76 -16.17 7.28 0.64
N LEU A 77 -15.67 6.35 -0.17
CA LEU A 77 -14.46 6.49 -0.97
C LEU A 77 -14.69 5.85 -2.35
N PRO A 78 -14.17 6.43 -3.45
CA PRO A 78 -14.23 5.80 -4.76
C PRO A 78 -13.55 4.42 -4.76
N ALA A 79 -14.09 3.50 -5.55
CA ALA A 79 -13.54 2.16 -5.76
C ALA A 79 -12.96 2.07 -7.19
N PRO A 80 -11.74 2.60 -7.42
CA PRO A 80 -11.18 2.79 -8.77
C PRO A 80 -11.01 1.48 -9.55
N TRP A 81 -10.89 0.36 -8.85
CA TRP A 81 -10.72 -0.97 -9.44
C TRP A 81 -11.98 -1.84 -9.34
N GLY A 82 -13.13 -1.21 -9.09
CA GLY A 82 -14.40 -1.90 -8.84
C GLY A 82 -14.63 -2.18 -7.35
N PRO A 83 -15.82 -2.68 -7.00
CA PRO A 83 -16.20 -2.88 -5.61
C PRO A 83 -15.29 -3.94 -4.96
N PRO A 84 -14.78 -3.68 -3.74
CA PRO A 84 -14.05 -4.71 -3.00
C PRO A 84 -14.96 -5.91 -2.70
N PRO A 85 -14.42 -7.13 -2.57
CA PRO A 85 -15.20 -8.30 -2.18
C PRO A 85 -16.08 -8.06 -0.95
N ALA A 86 -17.29 -8.63 -0.97
CA ALA A 86 -18.34 -8.39 0.02
C ALA A 86 -17.93 -8.80 1.45
N ALA A 87 -17.12 -9.86 1.57
CA ALA A 87 -16.48 -10.23 2.82
C ALA A 87 -15.04 -9.66 2.84
N GLU A 88 -14.63 -9.10 3.98
CA GLU A 88 -13.21 -9.19 4.34
C GLU A 88 -12.88 -10.68 4.30
N PRO A 89 -11.74 -11.12 3.75
CA PRO A 89 -11.32 -12.47 4.09
C PRO A 89 -11.25 -12.55 5.62
N GLU A 90 -11.64 -13.68 6.20
CA GLU A 90 -11.49 -13.90 7.63
C GLU A 90 -9.98 -13.84 7.92
N ASP A 91 -9.51 -12.67 8.34
CA ASP A 91 -8.17 -12.52 8.87
C ASP A 91 -8.13 -13.38 10.14
N ASP A 92 -7.37 -14.48 10.09
CA ASP A 92 -6.83 -15.13 11.29
C ASP A 92 -5.87 -14.19 12.06
N PHE A 93 -5.69 -12.95 11.60
CA PHE A 93 -4.99 -11.87 12.27
C PHE A 93 -5.98 -11.02 13.09
N PRO A 94 -5.67 -10.71 14.37
CA PRO A 94 -6.60 -10.00 15.24
C PRO A 94 -6.93 -8.61 14.69
N LEU A 95 -8.21 -8.42 14.34
CA LEU A 95 -8.81 -7.28 13.65
C LEU A 95 -8.97 -5.99 14.48
N ASP A 96 -8.27 -5.86 15.60
CA ASP A 96 -8.46 -4.72 16.53
C ASP A 96 -7.13 -4.06 16.90
N LEU A 97 -6.25 -3.89 15.91
CA LEU A 97 -5.10 -3.02 16.07
C LEU A 97 -5.59 -1.58 16.18
N THR A 98 -5.24 -0.93 17.28
CA THR A 98 -5.39 0.51 17.44
C THR A 98 -4.60 1.25 16.35
N PRO A 99 -4.92 2.53 16.05
CA PRO A 99 -4.13 3.32 15.10
C PRO A 99 -2.63 3.39 15.45
N GLU A 100 -2.28 3.21 16.72
CA GLU A 100 -0.90 3.14 17.19
C GLU A 100 -0.25 1.81 16.81
N GLU A 101 -0.94 0.69 17.01
CA GLU A 101 -0.46 -0.63 16.60
C GLU A 101 -0.40 -0.80 15.07
N GLU A 102 -1.34 -0.19 14.32
CA GLU A 102 -1.24 -0.09 12.86
C GLU A 102 0.01 0.69 12.44
N ARG A 103 0.31 1.81 13.13
CA ARG A 103 1.52 2.60 12.88
C ARG A 103 2.78 1.80 13.19
N GLU A 104 2.84 1.11 14.33
CA GLU A 104 3.99 0.30 14.73
C GLU A 104 4.20 -0.90 13.80
N SER A 105 3.13 -1.58 13.40
CA SER A 105 3.17 -2.68 12.43
C SER A 105 3.66 -2.19 11.07
N ARG A 106 3.20 -1.01 10.63
CA ARG A 106 3.70 -0.35 9.41
C ARG A 106 5.18 0.00 9.52
N GLU A 107 5.60 0.65 10.61
CA GLU A 107 7.00 1.01 10.85
C GLU A 107 7.91 -0.22 10.91
N HIS A 108 7.43 -1.33 11.49
CA HIS A 108 8.15 -2.60 11.52
C HIS A 108 8.31 -3.17 10.11
N ARG A 109 7.23 -3.22 9.32
CA ARG A 109 7.27 -3.66 7.92
C ARG A 109 8.16 -2.78 7.05
N GLU A 110 8.09 -1.46 7.20
CA GLU A 110 8.96 -0.50 6.51
C GLU A 110 10.44 -0.69 6.89
N ARG A 111 10.73 -0.95 8.17
CA ARG A 111 12.09 -1.28 8.64
C ARG A 111 12.61 -2.55 7.99
N THR A 112 11.81 -3.60 7.94
CA THR A 112 12.18 -4.86 7.28
C THR A 112 12.46 -4.67 5.80
N VAL A 113 11.62 -3.89 5.09
CA VAL A 113 11.86 -3.55 3.67
C VAL A 113 13.17 -2.80 3.50
N ARG A 114 13.47 -1.84 4.39
CA ARG A 114 14.71 -1.08 4.37
C ARG A 114 15.94 -1.95 4.62
N GLU A 115 15.85 -2.90 5.53
CA GLU A 115 16.91 -3.88 5.82
C GLU A 115 17.16 -4.82 4.63
N MET A 116 16.10 -5.27 3.95
CA MET A 116 16.23 -6.15 2.77
C MET A 116 16.73 -5.42 1.51
N LEU A 117 16.54 -4.10 1.42
CA LEU A 117 17.01 -3.28 0.29
C LEU A 117 18.44 -2.73 0.50
N PHE A 118 18.97 -2.81 1.72
CA PHE A 118 20.34 -2.43 2.06
C PHE A 118 21.01 -3.60 2.78
N ASP A 119 21.44 -4.61 2.01
CA ASP A 119 22.46 -5.55 2.49
C ASP A 119 23.78 -4.77 2.65
N PRO A 120 24.40 -4.68 3.84
CA PRO A 120 25.69 -4.04 4.03
C PRO A 120 26.89 -4.94 3.65
N ASP A 121 26.66 -6.09 3.01
CA ASP A 121 27.67 -7.11 2.67
C ASP A 121 27.81 -7.36 1.14
N ASP A 122 27.87 -6.30 0.31
CA ASP A 122 28.42 -6.36 -1.06
C ASP A 122 29.69 -5.50 -1.20
#